data_AF-A0A438WAU8-F1
#
_entry.id   AF-A0A438WAU8-F1
#
_cell.length_a   1.000
_cell.length_b   1.000
_cell.length_c   1.000
_cell.angle_alpha   90.00
_cell.angle_beta   90.00
_cell.angle_gamma   90.00
#
_symmetry.space_group_name_H-M   'P 1'
#
loop_
_entity.id
_entity.type
_entity.pdbx_description
1 polymer ?
#
loop_
_entity_poly.entity_id
_entity_poly.type
_entity_poly.pdbx_seq_one_letter_code
_entity_poly.pdbx_strand_id
1 'polypeptide(L)'
;DFSANKYQKADHTLIGGGAGQILDPEMIENALHSVKNPKHTIFLSAVGKPFKQIDAMRLAQKKHVVLVCGRYEGFDERSIELSADEVFCIGDFILTGGELGALCLIDSIARYIQGVLGNA
;
A
#
# COMPACT_ATOMS: atom_id res chain seq x y z
N ASP A 1 -12.15 2.78 11.54
CA ASP A 1 -11.25 3.11 12.66
C ASP A 1 -10.64 4.50 12.57
N PHE A 2 -10.02 4.88 11.46
CA PHE A 2 -9.29 6.16 11.34
C PHE A 2 -10.03 7.28 10.62
N SER A 3 -11.29 7.07 10.26
CA SER A 3 -12.12 8.08 9.60
C SER A 3 -12.61 9.12 10.61
N ALA A 4 -12.42 10.41 10.31
CA ALA A 4 -12.99 11.52 11.07
C ALA A 4 -14.48 11.75 10.76
N ASN A 5 -15.04 11.06 9.76
CA ASN A 5 -16.42 11.20 9.37
C ASN A 5 -17.36 10.51 10.38
N LYS A 6 -18.46 11.18 10.78
CA LYS A 6 -19.47 10.62 11.70
C LYS A 6 -20.10 9.30 11.24
N TYR A 7 -20.08 9.02 9.94
CA TYR A 7 -20.58 7.77 9.34
C TYR A 7 -19.46 6.79 9.00
N GLN A 8 -18.22 7.06 9.44
CA GLN A 8 -17.03 6.23 9.20
C GLN A 8 -16.74 5.98 7.71
N LYS A 9 -17.03 6.97 6.86
CA LYS A 9 -16.68 6.91 5.44
C LYS A 9 -15.18 6.85 5.24
N ALA A 10 -14.73 5.98 4.35
CA ALA A 10 -13.31 5.81 4.01
C ALA A 10 -12.93 6.47 2.68
N ASP A 11 -13.90 7.10 2.02
CA ASP A 11 -13.85 7.54 0.63
C ASP A 11 -14.53 8.89 0.42
N HIS A 12 -14.07 9.62 -0.60
CA HIS A 12 -14.66 10.87 -1.06
C HIS A 12 -14.66 10.97 -2.60
N THR A 13 -15.53 11.83 -3.12
CA THR A 13 -15.70 12.04 -4.55
C THR A 13 -14.49 12.75 -5.14
N LEU A 14 -14.14 12.41 -6.38
CA LEU A 14 -13.01 13.00 -7.09
C LEU A 14 -13.18 14.52 -7.26
N ILE A 15 -12.11 15.26 -6.95
CA ILE A 15 -12.02 16.68 -7.27
C ILE A 15 -11.90 16.80 -8.80
N GLY A 16 -12.77 17.60 -9.42
CA GLY A 16 -12.89 17.70 -10.87
C GLY A 16 -14.03 16.85 -11.47
N GLY A 17 -14.67 16.00 -10.66
CA GLY A 17 -15.77 15.14 -11.09
C GLY A 17 -15.29 13.84 -11.77
N GLY A 18 -16.25 12.97 -12.10
CA GLY A 18 -15.99 11.63 -12.63
C GLY A 18 -16.84 10.56 -11.94
N ALA A 19 -16.82 9.35 -12.48
CA ALA A 19 -17.39 8.19 -11.80
C ALA A 19 -16.41 7.66 -10.74
N GLY A 20 -16.93 7.07 -9.68
CA GLY A 20 -16.13 6.44 -8.63
C GLY A 20 -15.83 7.33 -7.43
N GLN A 21 -14.92 6.86 -6.59
CA GLN A 21 -14.51 7.48 -5.31
C GLN A 21 -13.01 7.25 -5.13
N ILE A 22 -12.35 8.05 -4.31
CA ILE A 22 -10.96 7.82 -3.88
C ILE A 22 -10.90 7.71 -2.37
N LEU A 23 -9.89 7.02 -1.86
CA LEU A 23 -9.69 6.90 -0.42
C LEU A 23 -9.42 8.26 0.22
N ASP A 24 -10.00 8.47 1.40
CA ASP A 24 -9.85 9.69 2.17
C ASP A 24 -8.39 9.89 2.63
N PRO A 25 -7.73 11.01 2.25
CA PRO A 25 -6.33 11.25 2.61
C PRO A 25 -6.13 11.40 4.12
N GLU A 26 -7.06 12.04 4.83
CA GLU A 26 -6.95 12.24 6.29
C GLU A 26 -7.03 10.90 7.04
N MET A 27 -7.93 10.00 6.62
CA MET A 27 -8.01 8.64 7.14
C MET A 27 -6.71 7.87 6.92
N ILE A 28 -6.11 7.95 5.71
CA ILE A 28 -4.85 7.28 5.41
C ILE A 28 -3.74 7.84 6.29
N GLU A 29 -3.64 9.17 6.41
CA GLU A 29 -2.66 9.85 7.26
C GLU A 29 -2.80 9.40 8.72
N ASN A 30 -4.01 9.41 9.27
CA ASN A 30 -4.30 8.96 10.63
C ASN A 30 -3.93 7.49 10.85
N ALA A 31 -4.28 6.62 9.89
CA ALA A 31 -3.92 5.21 9.94
C ALA A 31 -2.40 5.03 9.93
N LEU A 32 -1.68 5.73 9.05
CA LEU A 32 -0.23 5.67 8.99
C LEU A 32 0.40 6.23 10.28
N HIS A 33 -0.07 7.34 10.83
CA HIS A 33 0.43 7.90 12.08
C HIS A 33 0.25 6.97 13.29
N SER A 34 -0.75 6.08 13.27
CA SER A 34 -0.91 5.06 14.30
C SER A 34 0.18 3.97 14.29
N VAL A 35 0.90 3.84 13.17
CA VAL A 35 1.93 2.81 12.97
C VAL A 35 3.32 3.34 13.36
N LYS A 36 4.03 2.59 14.20
CA LYS A 36 5.33 3.00 14.79
C LYS A 36 6.46 3.12 13.76
N ASN A 37 7.27 4.16 13.91
CA ASN A 37 8.51 4.36 13.16
C ASN A 37 9.72 3.62 13.79
N PRO A 38 10.80 3.35 13.03
CA PRO A 38 10.92 3.55 11.58
C PRO A 38 10.11 2.51 10.81
N LYS A 39 9.42 2.93 9.75
CA LYS A 39 8.61 2.08 8.87
C LYS A 39 8.95 2.40 7.41
N HIS A 40 8.83 1.40 6.54
CA HIS A 40 9.01 1.54 5.10
C HIS A 40 7.64 1.38 4.43
N THR A 41 7.07 2.47 3.93
CA THR A 41 5.68 2.55 3.47
C THR A 41 5.59 2.36 1.96
N ILE A 42 4.80 1.38 1.55
CA ILE A 42 4.61 1.01 0.14
C ILE A 42 3.14 1.18 -0.21
N PHE A 43 2.86 1.98 -1.23
CA PHE A 43 1.52 2.07 -1.81
C PHE A 43 1.38 1.09 -2.98
N LEU A 44 0.26 0.38 -3.04
CA LEU A 44 -0.04 -0.54 -4.13
C LEU A 44 -0.97 0.11 -5.15
N SER A 45 -0.45 0.28 -6.37
CA SER A 45 -1.15 0.91 -7.48
C SER A 45 -0.78 0.23 -8.78
N ALA A 46 -1.74 0.05 -9.70
CA ALA A 46 -1.49 -0.54 -11.01
C ALA A 46 -0.53 0.28 -11.87
N VAL A 47 -0.42 1.59 -11.61
CA VAL A 47 0.52 2.50 -12.30
C VAL A 47 1.86 2.67 -11.56
N GLY A 48 2.11 1.83 -10.54
CA GLY A 48 3.38 1.80 -9.81
C GLY A 48 4.52 1.14 -10.58
N LYS A 49 5.72 1.17 -10.00
CA LYS A 49 6.88 0.42 -10.53
C LYS A 49 6.55 -1.10 -10.48
N PRO A 50 6.92 -1.90 -11.49
CA PRO A 50 6.80 -3.35 -11.39
C PRO A 50 7.64 -3.91 -10.24
N PHE A 51 6.99 -4.64 -9.32
CA PHE A 51 7.66 -5.34 -8.23
C PHE A 51 8.51 -6.49 -8.77
N LYS A 52 9.79 -6.53 -8.38
CA LYS A 52 10.74 -7.55 -8.85
C LYS A 52 11.34 -8.34 -7.70
N GLN A 53 11.94 -9.47 -8.04
CA GLN A 53 12.60 -10.35 -7.07
C GLN A 53 13.67 -9.64 -6.22
N ILE A 54 14.41 -8.70 -6.81
CA ILE A 54 15.42 -7.89 -6.12
C ILE A 54 14.80 -6.94 -5.09
N ASP A 55 13.58 -6.44 -5.34
CA ASP A 55 12.85 -5.63 -4.38
C ASP A 55 12.42 -6.49 -3.19
N ALA A 56 11.94 -7.72 -3.42
CA ALA A 56 11.62 -8.66 -2.34
C ALA A 56 12.80 -8.93 -1.41
N MET A 57 13.98 -9.22 -1.98
CA MET A 57 15.21 -9.46 -1.23
C MET A 57 15.61 -8.24 -0.39
N ARG A 58 15.56 -7.05 -0.98
CA ARG A 58 15.87 -5.78 -0.30
C ARG A 58 14.89 -5.49 0.83
N LEU A 59 13.59 -5.70 0.60
CA LEU A 59 12.53 -5.45 1.58
C LEU A 59 12.55 -6.46 2.73
N ALA A 60 13.03 -7.69 2.52
CA ALA A 60 13.20 -8.68 3.59
C ALA A 60 14.22 -8.24 4.67
N GLN A 61 15.08 -7.27 4.36
CA GLN A 61 16.02 -6.68 5.32
C GLN A 61 15.40 -5.54 6.14
N LYS A 62 14.18 -5.10 5.82
CA LYS A 62 13.48 -4.03 6.55
C LYS A 62 12.84 -4.61 7.80
N LYS A 63 13.04 -3.93 8.94
CA LYS A 63 12.42 -4.32 10.22
C LYS A 63 10.90 -4.15 10.23
N HIS A 64 10.38 -3.21 9.45
CA HIS A 64 8.98 -2.85 9.44
C HIS A 64 8.57 -2.32 8.07
N VAL A 65 7.69 -3.04 7.40
CA VAL A 65 7.12 -2.68 6.10
C VAL A 65 5.63 -2.45 6.28
N VAL A 66 5.11 -1.34 5.76
CA VAL A 66 3.68 -1.03 5.72
C VAL A 66 3.22 -1.10 4.28
N LEU A 67 2.17 -1.87 4.01
CA LEU A 67 1.55 -1.96 2.69
C LEU A 67 0.21 -1.24 2.71
N VAL A 68 0.07 -0.19 1.91
CA VAL A 68 -1.17 0.58 1.77
C VAL A 68 -1.92 0.05 0.55
N CYS A 69 -3.05 -0.60 0.80
CA CYS A 69 -3.88 -1.22 -0.24
C CYS A 69 -4.89 -0.20 -0.78
N GLY A 70 -4.85 0.04 -2.10
CA GLY A 70 -5.84 0.88 -2.76
C GLY A 70 -7.21 0.21 -2.84
N ARG A 71 -8.25 1.02 -2.94
CA ARG A 71 -9.64 0.64 -3.23
C ARG A 71 -10.28 1.73 -4.08
N TYR A 72 -11.47 1.46 -4.60
CA TYR A 72 -12.20 2.39 -5.46
C TYR A 72 -11.33 2.79 -6.67
N GLU A 73 -11.26 4.08 -7.01
CA GLU A 73 -10.38 4.61 -8.08
C GLU A 73 -8.94 4.85 -7.59
N GLY A 74 -8.65 4.55 -6.32
CA GLY A 74 -7.30 4.63 -5.76
C GLY A 74 -7.19 5.66 -4.63
N PHE A 75 -6.10 6.42 -4.67
CA PHE A 75 -5.70 7.34 -3.61
C PHE A 75 -5.84 8.79 -4.04
N ASP A 76 -6.02 9.68 -3.08
CA ASP A 76 -5.59 11.06 -3.28
C ASP A 76 -4.07 11.09 -3.40
N GLU A 77 -3.56 11.67 -4.49
CA GLU A 77 -2.12 11.68 -4.82
C GLU A 77 -1.25 12.27 -3.70
N ARG A 78 -1.79 13.21 -2.91
CA ARG A 78 -1.06 13.79 -1.76
C ARG A 78 -0.70 12.73 -0.72
N SER A 79 -1.52 11.69 -0.58
CA SER A 79 -1.23 10.58 0.34
C SER A 79 0.04 9.83 -0.08
N ILE A 80 0.22 9.65 -1.40
CA ILE A 80 1.38 8.99 -1.98
C ILE A 80 2.60 9.90 -1.80
N GLU A 81 2.51 11.15 -2.28
CA GLU A 81 3.64 12.10 -2.26
C GLU A 81 4.16 12.42 -0.85
N LEU A 82 3.28 12.46 0.14
CA LEU A 82 3.67 12.78 1.53
C LEU A 82 4.17 11.57 2.32
N SER A 83 3.74 10.35 1.97
CA SER A 83 3.90 9.19 2.86
C SER A 83 4.55 7.96 2.24
N ALA A 84 4.61 7.85 0.91
CA ALA A 84 5.16 6.67 0.24
C ALA A 84 6.68 6.73 0.18
N ASP A 85 7.35 5.65 0.60
CA ASP A 85 8.74 5.41 0.24
C ASP A 85 8.82 4.80 -1.17
N GLU A 86 7.85 3.97 -1.55
CA GLU A 86 7.76 3.31 -2.85
C GLU A 86 6.30 3.11 -3.28
N VAL A 87 6.08 3.02 -4.60
CA VAL A 87 4.79 2.63 -5.21
C VAL A 87 5.02 1.45 -6.14
N PHE A 88 4.33 0.34 -5.89
CA PHE A 88 4.50 -0.90 -6.65
C PHE A 88 3.21 -1.38 -7.32
N CYS A 89 3.37 -1.97 -8.51
CA CYS A 89 2.39 -2.84 -9.15
C CYS A 89 2.90 -4.29 -9.19
N ILE A 90 1.99 -5.26 -9.31
CA ILE A 90 2.33 -6.70 -9.37
C ILE A 90 2.25 -7.28 -10.79
N GLY A 91 1.84 -6.47 -11.78
CA GLY A 91 1.72 -6.88 -13.17
C GLY A 91 0.79 -5.97 -13.96
N ASP A 92 0.69 -6.24 -15.26
CA ASP A 92 -0.05 -5.43 -16.24
C ASP A 92 -1.53 -5.83 -16.29
N PHE A 93 -2.22 -5.66 -15.17
CA PHE A 93 -3.66 -5.89 -15.04
C PHE A 93 -4.25 -5.09 -13.88
N ILE A 94 -5.58 -4.92 -13.88
CA ILE A 94 -6.30 -4.16 -12.85
C ILE A 94 -6.99 -5.11 -11.87
N LEU A 95 -6.94 -4.78 -10.59
CA LEU A 95 -7.66 -5.45 -9.51
C LEU A 95 -8.67 -4.51 -8.86
N THR A 96 -9.63 -5.07 -8.13
CA THR A 96 -10.62 -4.30 -7.35
C THR A 96 -10.03 -3.66 -6.09
N GLY A 97 -8.78 -4.00 -5.75
CA GLY A 97 -8.07 -3.47 -4.59
C GLY A 97 -6.65 -4.01 -4.50
N GLY A 98 -5.85 -3.37 -3.65
CA GLY A 98 -4.43 -3.71 -3.46
C GLY A 98 -4.19 -4.96 -2.62
N GLU A 99 -5.20 -5.55 -1.98
CA GLU A 99 -5.01 -6.60 -0.97
C GLU A 99 -4.36 -7.87 -1.53
N LEU A 100 -4.75 -8.32 -2.71
CA LEU A 100 -4.10 -9.46 -3.35
C LEU A 100 -2.64 -9.14 -3.72
N GLY A 101 -2.37 -7.92 -4.17
CA GLY A 101 -1.00 -7.47 -4.42
C GLY A 101 -0.17 -7.42 -3.14
N ALA A 102 -0.77 -7.01 -2.02
CA ALA A 102 -0.11 -7.03 -0.72
C ALA A 102 0.24 -8.46 -0.29
N LEU A 103 -0.67 -9.40 -0.46
CA LEU A 103 -0.41 -10.82 -0.18
C LEU A 103 0.72 -11.38 -1.05
N CYS A 104 0.76 -11.03 -2.35
CA CYS A 104 1.86 -11.42 -3.24
C CYS A 104 3.21 -10.85 -2.77
N LEU A 105 3.25 -9.58 -2.37
CA LEU A 105 4.47 -8.97 -1.83
C LEU A 105 4.88 -9.63 -0.52
N ILE A 106 3.94 -9.85 0.41
CA ILE A 106 4.20 -10.49 1.71
C ILE A 106 4.82 -11.87 1.51
N ASP A 107 4.22 -12.72 0.66
CA ASP A 107 4.77 -14.05 0.38
C ASP A 107 6.18 -13.97 -0.23
N SER A 108 6.35 -13.15 -1.27
CA SER A 108 7.64 -13.01 -1.96
C SER A 108 8.75 -12.48 -1.03
N ILE A 109 8.44 -11.52 -0.15
CA ILE A 109 9.38 -10.94 0.82
C ILE A 109 9.69 -11.95 1.93
N ALA A 110 8.68 -12.58 2.53
CA ALA A 110 8.83 -13.46 3.69
C ALA A 110 9.76 -14.64 3.38
N ARG A 111 9.75 -15.14 2.14
CA ARG A 111 10.65 -16.20 1.68
C ARG A 111 12.15 -15.90 1.86
N TYR A 112 12.54 -14.64 1.92
CA TYR A 112 13.94 -14.21 2.12
C TYR A 112 14.28 -13.88 3.57
N ILE A 113 13.33 -14.02 4.50
CA ILE A 113 13.60 -13.89 5.92
C ILE A 113 14.31 -15.16 6.41
N GLN A 114 15.42 -14.98 7.14
CA GLN A 114 16.18 -16.10 7.69
C GLN A 114 15.29 -17.00 8.54
N GLY A 115 15.32 -18.30 8.25
CA GLY A 115 14.53 -19.32 8.96
C GLY A 115 13.16 -19.63 8.35
N VAL A 116 12.69 -18.91 7.32
CA VAL A 116 11.37 -19.20 6.71
C VAL A 116 11.39 -20.42 5.80
N LEU A 117 12.35 -20.52 4.86
CA LEU A 117 12.40 -21.62 3.88
C LEU A 117 13.21 -22.85 4.32
N GLY A 118 13.74 -22.88 5.55
CA GLY A 118 14.37 -24.06 6.17
C GLY A 118 15.71 -24.54 5.57
N ASN A 119 15.99 -24.25 4.30
CA ASN A 119 17.19 -24.72 3.58
C ASN A 119 18.14 -23.55 3.25
N ALA A 120 18.52 -22.78 4.28
CA ALA A 120 19.52 -21.71 4.16
C ALA A 120 20.91 -22.22 4.57
#